data_AF-V5HIM2-F1
#
_entry.id   AF-V5HIM2-F1
#
_cell.length_a   1.000
_cell.length_b   1.000
_cell.length_c   1.000
_cell.angle_alpha   90.00
_cell.angle_beta   90.00
_cell.angle_gamma   90.00
#
_symmetry.space_group_name_H-M   'P 1'
#
loop_
_entity.id
_entity.type
_entity.pdbx_description
1 polymer ?
#
loop_
_entity_poly.entity_id
_entity_poly.type
_entity_poly.pdbx_seq_one_letter_code
_entity_poly.pdbx_strand_id
1 'polypeptide(L)'
;AVSSEDNKKATARCYDQHPPFEQGCEKSATLWFYNETLKNCEPRATPLCGDILWEKNVFKNEKFCKKLCRDPVLGDCAAPEPKDVCRGNFRMYRFNPDKMRCEWFSYGGCGSKEGLFETLEACHAKCQRFEQDPCVLPIDEGHTCKSGTAMPMYGFNPASQKCEEFEYKGCGGNGNNFVEKHECWSTCAKHVKDPCKFPINGGRPCGNKNSQTVFGYNGATKRCEQFGHSGCGGYPNKFPTAEECWKNCTSLDSLENPTRKCLRPAVKQTRGTHVRYFYNMTSNICVRSRYWLKDDSKNRFATLEECESTCKPVYG
;
A
#
# COMPACT_ATOMS: atom_id res chain seq x y z
N ALA A 1 -14.71 -35.95 -22.07
CA ALA A 1 -14.38 -35.69 -20.66
C ALA A 1 -12.93 -36.11 -20.47
N VAL A 2 -12.03 -35.18 -20.15
CA VAL A 2 -10.62 -35.49 -19.87
C VAL A 2 -10.57 -36.12 -18.46
N SER A 3 -9.91 -37.27 -18.31
CA SER A 3 -9.93 -38.05 -17.07
C SER A 3 -9.24 -37.30 -15.91
N SER A 4 -9.58 -37.64 -14.67
CA SER A 4 -8.93 -37.07 -13.47
C SER A 4 -7.44 -37.39 -13.37
N GLU A 5 -6.96 -38.42 -14.07
CA GLU A 5 -5.54 -38.79 -14.18
C GLU A 5 -4.78 -37.94 -15.20
N ASP A 6 -5.41 -37.61 -16.34
CA ASP A 6 -4.82 -36.71 -17.34
C ASP A 6 -4.63 -35.30 -16.77
N ASN A 7 -5.55 -34.86 -15.90
CA ASN A 7 -5.45 -33.56 -15.25
C ASN A 7 -4.32 -33.53 -14.18
N LYS A 8 -4.05 -34.65 -13.51
CA LYS A 8 -2.91 -34.81 -12.58
C LYS A 8 -1.56 -34.84 -13.31
N LYS A 9 -1.46 -35.53 -14.46
CA LYS A 9 -0.25 -35.49 -15.31
C LYS A 9 -0.01 -34.12 -15.94
N ALA A 10 -1.07 -33.45 -16.39
CA ALA A 10 -0.99 -32.12 -17.00
C ALA A 10 -0.59 -31.02 -16.00
N THR A 11 -0.90 -31.19 -14.71
CA THR A 11 -0.46 -30.26 -13.65
C THR A 11 0.95 -30.56 -13.15
N ALA A 12 1.43 -31.80 -13.25
CA ALA A 12 2.78 -32.17 -12.84
C ALA A 12 3.87 -31.35 -13.57
N ARG A 13 3.70 -31.12 -14.88
CA ARG A 13 4.66 -30.33 -15.67
C ARG A 13 4.77 -28.86 -15.27
N CYS A 14 3.83 -28.34 -14.49
CA CYS A 14 3.89 -26.96 -13.99
C CYS A 14 5.10 -26.73 -13.07
N TYR A 15 5.68 -27.79 -12.52
CA TYR A 15 6.79 -27.72 -11.58
C TYR A 15 8.14 -28.09 -12.23
N ASP A 16 8.15 -28.38 -13.53
CA ASP A 16 9.37 -28.66 -14.27
C ASP A 16 10.22 -27.39 -14.42
N GLN A 17 11.54 -27.59 -14.49
CA GLN A 17 12.47 -26.50 -14.75
C GLN A 17 12.34 -25.97 -16.18
N HIS A 18 12.64 -24.68 -16.36
CA HIS A 18 12.65 -24.06 -17.68
C HIS A 18 13.75 -24.71 -18.55
N PRO A 19 13.48 -25.02 -19.84
CA PRO A 19 14.46 -25.67 -20.70
C PRO A 19 15.75 -24.84 -20.86
N PRO A 20 16.94 -25.45 -20.72
CA PRO A 20 18.19 -24.74 -20.92
C PRO A 20 18.41 -24.37 -22.41
N PHE A 21 19.18 -23.32 -22.67
CA PHE A 21 19.65 -23.00 -24.02
C PHE A 21 20.80 -23.92 -24.40
N GLU A 22 20.54 -24.87 -25.31
CA GLU A 22 21.55 -25.80 -25.83
C GLU A 22 22.44 -25.14 -26.89
N GLN A 23 23.69 -25.60 -27.00
CA GLN A 23 24.63 -25.14 -28.04
C GLN A 23 24.09 -25.46 -29.44
N GLY A 24 24.02 -24.44 -30.31
CA GLY A 24 23.47 -24.57 -31.67
C GLY A 24 21.99 -24.18 -31.80
N CYS A 25 21.33 -23.78 -30.71
CA CYS A 25 19.95 -23.32 -30.74
C CYS A 25 19.85 -21.82 -31.02
N GLU A 26 19.78 -21.44 -32.30
CA GLU A 26 19.75 -20.01 -32.69
C GLU A 26 18.36 -19.37 -32.61
N LYS A 27 17.29 -20.18 -32.62
CA LYS A 27 15.91 -19.69 -32.63
C LYS A 27 15.27 -19.79 -31.26
N SER A 28 14.74 -18.67 -30.78
CA SER A 28 13.96 -18.58 -29.55
C SER A 28 12.66 -17.81 -29.75
N ALA A 29 11.66 -18.10 -28.93
CA ALA A 29 10.46 -17.29 -28.81
C ALA A 29 10.17 -16.98 -27.35
N THR A 30 9.49 -15.87 -27.09
CA THR A 30 8.94 -15.58 -25.77
C THR A 30 7.71 -16.44 -25.54
N LEU A 31 7.84 -17.41 -24.62
CA LEU A 31 6.76 -18.31 -24.21
C LEU A 31 6.50 -18.16 -22.71
N TRP A 32 5.44 -18.78 -22.22
CA TRP A 32 4.99 -18.65 -20.83
C TRP A 32 5.50 -19.78 -19.96
N PHE A 33 5.96 -19.44 -18.77
CA PHE A 33 6.50 -20.36 -17.77
C PHE A 33 5.78 -20.14 -16.44
N TYR A 34 5.36 -21.21 -15.75
CA TYR A 34 4.79 -21.09 -14.41
C TYR A 34 5.91 -21.00 -13.37
N ASN A 35 5.98 -19.86 -12.69
CA ASN A 35 6.89 -19.64 -11.58
C ASN A 35 6.17 -19.97 -10.27
N GLU A 36 6.56 -21.08 -9.65
CA GLU A 36 5.96 -21.54 -8.40
C GLU A 36 6.16 -20.55 -7.25
N THR A 37 7.30 -19.87 -7.16
CA THR A 37 7.59 -18.91 -6.09
C THR A 37 6.67 -17.70 -6.18
N LEU A 38 6.48 -17.18 -7.40
CA LEU A 38 5.57 -16.06 -7.66
C LEU A 38 4.09 -16.48 -7.73
N LYS A 39 3.83 -17.79 -7.80
CA LYS A 39 2.52 -18.39 -8.07
C LYS A 39 1.86 -17.73 -9.28
N ASN A 40 2.64 -17.45 -10.33
CA ASN A 40 2.15 -16.77 -11.53
C ASN A 40 2.87 -17.27 -12.78
N CYS A 41 2.28 -16.99 -13.95
CA CYS A 41 2.90 -17.28 -15.24
C CYS A 41 3.64 -16.05 -15.73
N GLU A 42 4.91 -16.21 -16.10
CA GLU A 42 5.77 -15.12 -16.58
C GLU A 42 6.31 -15.44 -17.99
N PRO A 43 6.53 -14.43 -18.84
CA PRO A 43 7.14 -14.62 -20.14
C PRO A 43 8.65 -14.92 -19.99
N ARG A 44 9.13 -15.96 -20.65
CA ARG A 44 10.56 -16.31 -20.73
C ARG A 44 10.98 -16.59 -22.16
N ALA A 45 12.17 -16.11 -22.52
CA ALA A 45 12.83 -16.50 -23.76
C ALA A 45 13.08 -18.01 -23.72
N THR A 46 12.52 -18.73 -24.68
CA THR A 46 12.54 -20.20 -24.71
C THR A 46 13.11 -20.68 -26.04
N PRO A 47 14.08 -21.60 -26.03
CA PRO A 47 14.62 -22.20 -27.25
C PRO A 47 13.52 -22.96 -28.01
N LEU A 48 13.50 -22.85 -29.34
CA LEU A 48 12.55 -23.55 -30.21
C LEU A 48 13.12 -24.88 -30.77
N CYS A 49 14.28 -25.29 -30.29
CA CYS A 49 14.93 -26.56 -30.62
C CYS A 49 14.74 -27.58 -29.48
N GLY A 50 14.89 -28.87 -29.81
CA GLY A 50 14.74 -29.97 -28.87
C GLY A 50 13.34 -30.57 -28.85
N ASP A 51 13.26 -31.89 -28.66
CA ASP A 51 11.99 -32.60 -28.65
C ASP A 51 11.19 -32.29 -27.36
N ILE A 52 9.89 -32.08 -27.55
CA ILE A 52 8.86 -32.06 -26.51
C ILE A 52 8.84 -30.84 -25.55
N LEU A 53 9.03 -29.62 -26.07
CA LEU A 53 8.81 -28.38 -25.30
C LEU A 53 7.42 -28.31 -24.63
N TRP A 54 6.39 -28.86 -25.29
CA TRP A 54 5.01 -28.80 -24.82
C TRP A 54 4.67 -29.75 -23.67
N GLU A 55 5.55 -30.68 -23.31
CA GLU A 55 5.36 -31.52 -22.12
C GLU A 55 6.08 -30.97 -20.89
N LYS A 56 6.91 -29.93 -21.05
CA LYS A 56 7.59 -29.22 -19.96
C LYS A 56 6.74 -28.04 -19.46
N ASN A 57 7.26 -27.30 -18.49
CA ASN A 57 6.69 -26.04 -17.96
C ASN A 57 6.77 -24.88 -18.98
N VAL A 58 6.25 -25.08 -20.21
CA VAL A 58 6.30 -24.11 -21.30
C VAL A 58 4.94 -24.05 -21.98
N PHE A 59 4.40 -22.85 -22.12
CA PHE A 59 3.05 -22.62 -22.62
C PHE A 59 3.03 -21.54 -23.70
N LYS A 60 2.23 -21.76 -24.75
CA LYS A 60 1.99 -20.78 -25.82
C LYS A 60 1.14 -19.59 -25.38
N ASN A 61 0.31 -19.78 -24.36
CA ASN A 61 -0.74 -18.84 -23.99
C ASN A 61 -0.77 -18.67 -22.48
N GLU A 62 -0.63 -17.42 -22.02
CA GLU A 62 -0.68 -17.03 -20.61
C GLU A 62 -1.91 -17.56 -19.91
N LYS A 63 -3.09 -17.37 -20.51
CA LYS A 63 -4.37 -17.79 -19.95
C LYS A 63 -4.43 -19.30 -19.76
N PHE A 64 -3.83 -20.04 -20.69
CA PHE A 64 -3.75 -21.50 -20.57
C PHE A 64 -2.77 -21.92 -19.46
N CYS A 65 -1.60 -21.27 -19.37
CA CYS A 65 -0.66 -21.49 -18.26
C CYS A 65 -1.33 -21.22 -16.90
N LYS A 66 -2.00 -20.07 -16.75
CA LYS A 66 -2.69 -19.68 -15.53
C LYS A 66 -3.79 -20.67 -15.16
N LYS A 67 -4.65 -21.02 -16.12
CA LYS A 67 -5.73 -21.98 -15.91
C LYS A 67 -5.23 -23.37 -15.51
N LEU A 68 -4.11 -23.83 -16.07
CA LEU A 68 -3.58 -25.15 -15.77
C LEU A 68 -2.75 -25.19 -14.49
N CYS A 69 -1.89 -24.19 -14.27
CA CYS A 69 -0.88 -24.22 -13.21
C CYS A 69 -1.21 -23.33 -12.01
N ARG A 70 -1.66 -22.10 -12.25
CA ARG A 70 -1.88 -21.12 -11.17
C ARG A 70 -3.23 -21.31 -10.50
N ASP A 71 -4.30 -21.28 -11.28
CA ASP A 71 -5.66 -21.19 -10.77
C ASP A 71 -6.01 -22.42 -9.88
N PRO A 72 -5.58 -23.66 -10.19
CA PRO A 72 -5.76 -24.79 -9.28
C PRO A 72 -5.06 -24.64 -7.93
N VAL A 73 -3.91 -23.95 -7.87
CA VAL A 73 -3.19 -23.68 -6.62
C VAL A 73 -3.93 -22.63 -5.78
N LEU A 74 -4.51 -21.62 -6.44
CA LEU A 74 -5.27 -20.55 -5.79
C LEU A 74 -6.68 -20.97 -5.39
N GLY A 75 -7.27 -21.98 -6.06
CA GLY A 75 -8.62 -22.47 -5.80
C GLY A 75 -9.67 -21.38 -5.92
N ASP A 76 -10.52 -21.23 -4.90
CA ASP A 76 -11.59 -20.21 -4.84
C ASP A 76 -11.06 -18.77 -5.05
N CYS A 77 -9.79 -18.51 -4.76
CA CYS A 77 -9.16 -17.20 -4.94
C CYS A 77 -8.87 -16.87 -6.42
N ALA A 78 -8.88 -17.85 -7.31
CA ALA A 78 -8.78 -17.67 -8.76
C ALA A 78 -10.11 -17.95 -9.48
N ALA A 79 -11.23 -17.88 -8.77
CA ALA A 79 -12.54 -18.01 -9.40
C ALA A 79 -12.70 -17.01 -10.56
N PRO A 80 -13.44 -17.35 -11.63
CA PRO A 80 -13.68 -16.45 -12.75
C PRO A 80 -14.70 -15.37 -12.40
N GLU A 81 -14.57 -14.19 -13.01
CA GLU A 81 -15.56 -13.11 -12.88
C GLU A 81 -16.97 -13.59 -13.31
N PRO A 82 -18.04 -13.11 -12.65
CA PRO A 82 -19.40 -13.42 -13.07
C PRO A 82 -19.60 -12.97 -14.51
N LYS A 83 -20.06 -13.88 -15.38
CA LYS A 83 -20.32 -13.58 -16.79
C LYS A 83 -21.62 -12.83 -17.01
N ASP A 84 -22.54 -12.94 -16.06
CA ASP A 84 -23.87 -12.37 -16.16
C ASP A 84 -23.82 -10.85 -15.96
N VAL A 85 -24.37 -10.13 -16.94
CA VAL A 85 -24.40 -8.67 -16.92
C VAL A 85 -25.75 -8.21 -16.38
N CYS A 86 -25.78 -7.86 -15.10
CA CYS A 86 -26.93 -7.22 -14.46
C CYS A 86 -26.61 -5.77 -14.06
N ARG A 87 -27.64 -4.93 -13.97
CA ARG A 87 -27.52 -3.47 -13.76
C ARG A 87 -27.47 -3.05 -12.28
N GLY A 88 -27.26 -3.99 -11.36
CA GLY A 88 -26.99 -3.66 -9.96
C GLY A 88 -25.58 -3.07 -9.80
N ASN A 89 -25.34 -2.45 -8.65
CA ASN A 89 -24.02 -1.95 -8.27
C ASN A 89 -23.76 -2.28 -6.80
N PHE A 90 -23.60 -3.57 -6.52
CA PHE A 90 -23.34 -4.06 -5.18
C PHE A 90 -21.83 -4.12 -4.95
N ARG A 91 -21.34 -3.38 -3.96
CA ARG A 91 -19.93 -3.43 -3.59
C ARG A 91 -19.63 -4.76 -2.91
N MET A 92 -18.85 -5.60 -3.57
CA MET A 92 -18.30 -6.85 -3.04
C MET A 92 -16.77 -6.78 -3.11
N TYR A 93 -16.11 -7.84 -2.66
CA TYR A 93 -14.66 -8.01 -2.72
C TYR A 93 -14.31 -9.31 -3.44
N ARG A 94 -13.18 -9.32 -4.14
CA ARG A 94 -12.65 -10.48 -4.85
C ARG A 94 -11.12 -10.49 -4.72
N PHE A 95 -10.52 -11.66 -4.67
CA PHE A 95 -9.07 -11.78 -4.84
C PHE A 95 -8.70 -11.63 -6.32
N ASN A 96 -7.79 -10.70 -6.62
CA ASN A 96 -7.21 -10.56 -7.95
C ASN A 96 -5.95 -11.44 -8.03
N PRO A 97 -5.97 -12.56 -8.77
CA PRO A 97 -4.84 -13.50 -8.83
C PRO A 97 -3.64 -12.99 -9.65
N ASP A 98 -3.82 -11.93 -10.46
CA ASP A 98 -2.71 -11.28 -11.17
C ASP A 98 -1.97 -10.29 -10.26
N LYS A 99 -2.72 -9.56 -9.42
CA LYS A 99 -2.17 -8.59 -8.46
C LYS A 99 -1.88 -9.18 -7.09
N MET A 100 -2.29 -10.42 -6.84
CA MET A 100 -2.16 -11.15 -5.59
C MET A 100 -2.67 -10.33 -4.39
N ARG A 101 -3.88 -9.76 -4.50
CA ARG A 101 -4.53 -8.98 -3.45
C ARG A 101 -6.04 -8.96 -3.54
N CYS A 102 -6.72 -8.79 -2.40
CA CYS A 102 -8.16 -8.52 -2.36
C CYS A 102 -8.47 -7.10 -2.84
N GLU A 103 -9.38 -6.97 -3.82
CA GLU A 103 -9.85 -5.71 -4.38
C GLU A 103 -11.38 -5.64 -4.29
N TRP A 104 -11.94 -4.43 -4.30
CA TRP A 104 -13.40 -4.28 -4.40
C TRP A 104 -13.86 -4.55 -5.84
N PHE A 105 -15.05 -5.11 -5.98
CA PHE A 105 -15.68 -5.44 -7.26
C PHE A 105 -17.12 -4.93 -7.28
N SER A 106 -17.54 -4.30 -8.39
CA SER A 106 -18.93 -3.90 -8.60
C SER A 106 -19.73 -5.10 -9.12
N TYR A 107 -20.46 -5.76 -8.24
CA TYR A 107 -21.28 -6.90 -8.60
C TYR A 107 -22.65 -6.44 -9.13
N GLY A 108 -23.02 -6.95 -10.31
CA GLY A 108 -24.28 -6.62 -10.99
C GLY A 108 -25.56 -7.12 -10.29
N GLY A 109 -25.43 -7.98 -9.27
CA GLY A 109 -26.57 -8.46 -8.47
C GLY A 109 -27.19 -9.79 -8.92
N CYS A 110 -26.67 -10.42 -9.97
CA CYS A 110 -27.13 -11.71 -10.47
C CYS A 110 -25.96 -12.59 -10.94
N GLY A 111 -26.22 -13.88 -11.13
CA GLY A 111 -25.21 -14.84 -11.52
C GLY A 111 -24.50 -15.50 -10.33
N SER A 112 -23.35 -16.11 -10.60
CA SER A 112 -22.56 -16.78 -9.58
C SER A 112 -21.90 -15.78 -8.63
N LYS A 113 -21.95 -16.08 -7.32
CA LYS A 113 -21.18 -15.38 -6.28
C LYS A 113 -19.84 -16.05 -5.97
N GLU A 114 -19.43 -17.04 -6.78
CA GLU A 114 -18.18 -17.77 -6.56
C GLU A 114 -16.97 -16.83 -6.59
N GLY A 115 -16.15 -16.90 -5.53
CA GLY A 115 -15.01 -16.01 -5.30
C GLY A 115 -15.36 -14.57 -4.93
N LEU A 116 -16.65 -14.23 -4.74
CA LEU A 116 -17.08 -12.93 -4.23
C LEU A 116 -17.31 -12.98 -2.72
N PHE A 117 -16.81 -11.97 -2.01
CA PHE A 117 -16.90 -11.80 -0.57
C PHE A 117 -17.65 -10.51 -0.24
N GLU A 118 -18.45 -10.52 0.81
CA GLU A 118 -19.22 -9.34 1.23
C GLU A 118 -18.34 -8.27 1.90
N THR A 119 -17.28 -8.70 2.59
CA THR A 119 -16.35 -7.83 3.29
C THR A 119 -14.91 -8.08 2.86
N LEU A 120 -14.06 -7.08 3.07
CA LEU A 120 -12.62 -7.17 2.78
C LEU A 120 -11.98 -8.22 3.69
N GLU A 121 -12.40 -8.29 4.95
CA GLU A 121 -11.93 -9.24 5.96
C GLU A 121 -12.26 -10.68 5.58
N ALA A 122 -13.44 -10.92 4.99
CA ALA A 122 -13.81 -12.26 4.51
C ALA A 122 -12.94 -12.69 3.32
N CYS A 123 -12.58 -11.76 2.43
CA CYS A 123 -11.64 -12.04 1.34
C CYS A 123 -10.24 -12.37 1.89
N HIS A 124 -9.72 -11.55 2.81
CA HIS A 124 -8.44 -11.81 3.47
C HIS A 124 -8.43 -13.15 4.21
N ALA A 125 -9.47 -13.45 5.00
CA ALA A 125 -9.57 -14.71 5.73
C ALA A 125 -9.43 -15.94 4.82
N LYS A 126 -9.90 -15.84 3.56
CA LYS A 126 -9.81 -16.91 2.57
C LYS A 126 -8.50 -16.89 1.77
N CYS A 127 -8.02 -15.71 1.37
CA CYS A 127 -6.99 -15.56 0.32
C CYS A 127 -5.68 -14.90 0.79
N GLN A 128 -5.60 -14.38 2.02
CA GLN A 128 -4.42 -13.67 2.54
C GLN A 128 -3.11 -14.46 2.44
N ARG A 129 -3.17 -15.80 2.48
CA ARG A 129 -1.98 -16.66 2.35
C ARG A 129 -1.27 -16.52 1.00
N PHE A 130 -1.97 -15.97 0.01
CA PHE A 130 -1.44 -15.69 -1.32
C PHE A 130 -1.15 -14.19 -1.51
N GLU A 131 -1.47 -13.34 -0.54
CA GLU A 131 -1.25 -11.91 -0.70
C GLU A 131 0.22 -11.57 -0.73
N GLN A 132 0.58 -10.67 -1.63
CA GLN A 132 1.91 -10.08 -1.72
C GLN A 132 1.80 -8.60 -1.37
N ASP A 133 2.75 -8.08 -0.59
CA ASP A 133 2.81 -6.64 -0.35
C ASP A 133 3.25 -5.94 -1.64
N PRO A 134 2.37 -5.17 -2.31
CA PRO A 134 2.73 -4.55 -3.59
C PRO A 134 3.88 -3.56 -3.45
N CYS A 135 4.11 -3.02 -2.25
CA CYS A 135 5.08 -1.97 -2.01
C CYS A 135 6.52 -2.48 -1.90
N VAL A 136 6.72 -3.81 -1.88
CA VAL A 136 8.05 -4.42 -1.95
C VAL A 136 8.35 -5.02 -3.32
N LEU A 137 7.36 -5.06 -4.21
CA LEU A 137 7.52 -5.55 -5.58
C LEU A 137 8.12 -4.45 -6.48
N PRO A 138 8.87 -4.81 -7.53
CA PRO A 138 9.34 -3.84 -8.50
C PRO A 138 8.17 -3.23 -9.28
N ILE A 139 8.35 -2.00 -9.76
CA ILE A 139 7.47 -1.46 -10.81
C ILE A 139 7.66 -2.32 -12.06
N ASP A 140 6.57 -2.83 -12.59
CA ASP A 140 6.55 -3.75 -13.73
C ASP A 140 5.56 -3.26 -14.78
N GLU A 141 6.10 -2.81 -15.90
CA GLU A 141 5.35 -2.33 -17.07
C GLU A 141 4.51 -3.44 -17.71
N GLY A 142 4.81 -4.70 -17.40
CA GLY A 142 4.22 -5.86 -18.07
C GLY A 142 4.59 -5.90 -19.55
N HIS A 143 3.64 -6.33 -20.38
CA HIS A 143 3.83 -6.46 -21.82
C HIS A 143 2.56 -6.10 -22.58
N THR A 144 2.72 -5.78 -23.86
CA THR A 144 1.61 -5.42 -24.73
C THR A 144 0.87 -6.68 -25.17
N CYS A 145 -0.38 -6.82 -24.75
CA CYS A 145 -1.25 -7.90 -25.23
C CYS A 145 -2.11 -7.49 -26.43
N LYS A 146 -2.46 -6.21 -26.55
CA LYS A 146 -3.17 -5.64 -27.70
C LYS A 146 -2.64 -4.24 -27.98
N SER A 147 -2.62 -3.82 -29.23
CA SER A 147 -2.29 -2.45 -29.57
C SER A 147 -3.27 -1.48 -28.91
N GLY A 148 -2.77 -0.38 -28.34
CA GLY A 148 -3.59 0.65 -27.70
C GLY A 148 -4.03 0.38 -26.25
N THR A 149 -3.46 -0.62 -25.56
CA THR A 149 -3.77 -0.89 -24.14
C THR A 149 -2.83 -0.23 -23.14
N ALA A 150 -1.83 0.53 -23.60
CA ALA A 150 -0.90 1.22 -22.73
C ALA A 150 -1.63 2.34 -21.95
N MET A 151 -1.38 2.43 -20.64
CA MET A 151 -1.99 3.45 -19.79
C MET A 151 -1.06 3.87 -18.65
N PRO A 152 -1.12 5.15 -18.20
CA PRO A 152 -0.37 5.59 -17.04
C PRO A 152 -0.94 4.93 -15.78
N MET A 153 -0.04 4.36 -14.98
CA MET A 153 -0.33 3.77 -13.67
C MET A 153 0.66 4.32 -12.65
N TYR A 154 0.41 4.06 -11.38
CA TYR A 154 1.31 4.41 -10.28
C TYR A 154 1.84 3.16 -9.61
N GLY A 155 3.12 3.17 -9.25
CA GLY A 155 3.78 2.13 -8.47
C GLY A 155 4.69 2.74 -7.43
N PHE A 156 4.87 2.05 -6.30
CA PHE A 156 5.79 2.48 -5.25
C PHE A 156 7.21 2.06 -5.61
N ASN A 157 8.09 3.04 -5.73
CA ASN A 157 9.52 2.82 -5.92
C ASN A 157 10.21 2.75 -4.55
N PRO A 158 10.74 1.59 -4.12
CA PRO A 158 11.36 1.43 -2.81
C PRO A 158 12.69 2.20 -2.67
N ALA A 159 13.36 2.51 -3.78
CA ALA A 159 14.61 3.27 -3.76
C ALA A 159 14.35 4.76 -3.50
N SER A 160 13.37 5.35 -4.18
CA SER A 160 12.99 6.76 -3.96
C SER A 160 11.99 6.95 -2.81
N GLN A 161 11.37 5.86 -2.34
CA GLN A 161 10.27 5.83 -1.37
C GLN A 161 9.06 6.65 -1.80
N LYS A 162 8.75 6.64 -3.10
CA LYS A 162 7.69 7.43 -3.70
C LYS A 162 6.77 6.60 -4.58
N CYS A 163 5.50 6.99 -4.61
CA CYS A 163 4.59 6.56 -5.66
C CYS A 163 4.87 7.36 -6.94
N GLU A 164 5.41 6.66 -7.92
CA GLU A 164 5.85 7.18 -9.21
C GLU A 164 4.90 6.70 -10.31
N GLU A 165 4.71 7.53 -11.32
CA GLU A 165 3.93 7.17 -12.50
C GLU A 165 4.81 6.33 -13.45
N PHE A 166 4.22 5.30 -14.07
CA PHE A 166 4.87 4.48 -15.08
C PHE A 166 3.86 4.07 -16.16
N GLU A 167 4.35 3.68 -17.33
CA GLU A 167 3.51 3.18 -18.42
C GLU A 167 3.27 1.67 -18.26
N TYR A 168 2.03 1.29 -17.94
CA TYR A 168 1.62 -0.12 -17.95
C TYR A 168 1.16 -0.51 -19.35
N LYS A 169 1.77 -1.56 -19.93
CA LYS A 169 1.56 -1.96 -21.33
C LYS A 169 0.25 -2.72 -21.59
N GLY A 170 -0.48 -3.06 -20.53
CA GLY A 170 -1.86 -3.56 -20.60
C GLY A 170 -2.05 -5.00 -20.11
N CYS A 171 -0.99 -5.85 -20.12
CA CYS A 171 -1.07 -7.21 -19.60
C CYS A 171 0.18 -7.62 -18.79
N GLY A 172 0.01 -8.62 -17.92
CA GLY A 172 1.06 -9.07 -17.00
C GLY A 172 1.26 -8.07 -15.86
N GLY A 173 2.53 -7.80 -15.52
CA GLY A 173 2.86 -6.94 -14.39
C GLY A 173 2.67 -7.65 -13.05
N ASN A 174 2.61 -6.86 -11.99
CA ASN A 174 2.38 -7.34 -10.63
C ASN A 174 1.46 -6.40 -9.82
N GLY A 175 1.28 -6.67 -8.53
CA GLY A 175 0.40 -5.91 -7.65
C GLY A 175 0.81 -4.45 -7.38
N ASN A 176 2.06 -4.07 -7.67
CA ASN A 176 2.57 -2.70 -7.59
C ASN A 176 2.08 -1.82 -8.75
N ASN A 177 0.77 -1.80 -8.93
CA ASN A 177 0.10 -1.19 -10.07
C ASN A 177 -1.26 -0.62 -9.63
N PHE A 178 -1.29 0.69 -9.44
CA PHE A 178 -2.41 1.48 -8.93
C PHE A 178 -2.89 2.46 -9.99
N VAL A 179 -4.20 2.59 -10.18
CA VAL A 179 -4.77 3.50 -11.18
C VAL A 179 -4.58 4.94 -10.73
N GLU A 180 -4.79 5.21 -9.45
CA GLU A 180 -4.68 6.56 -8.91
C GLU A 180 -3.52 6.67 -7.92
N LYS A 181 -2.73 7.74 -8.03
CA LYS A 181 -1.56 8.00 -7.16
C LYS A 181 -1.88 7.91 -5.66
N HIS A 182 -3.08 8.35 -5.30
CA HIS A 182 -3.52 8.36 -3.91
C HIS A 182 -3.80 6.95 -3.35
N GLU A 183 -4.16 5.97 -4.19
CA GLU A 183 -4.29 4.56 -3.80
C GLU A 183 -2.93 3.95 -3.49
N CYS A 184 -1.93 4.25 -4.34
CA CYS A 184 -0.55 3.85 -4.10
C CYS A 184 -0.07 4.38 -2.74
N TRP A 185 -0.24 5.68 -2.47
CA TRP A 185 0.17 6.26 -1.19
C TRP A 185 -0.60 5.70 0.00
N SER A 186 -1.90 5.48 -0.14
CA SER A 186 -2.72 4.87 0.92
C SER A 186 -2.23 3.46 1.28
N THR A 187 -1.67 2.74 0.30
CA THR A 187 -1.18 1.37 0.47
C THR A 187 0.27 1.34 0.96
N CYS A 188 1.13 2.19 0.39
CA CYS A 188 2.58 2.09 0.50
C CYS A 188 3.25 3.11 1.42
N ALA A 189 2.52 4.12 1.94
CA ALA A 189 3.09 5.13 2.83
C ALA A 189 3.79 4.53 4.07
N LYS A 190 3.32 3.38 4.56
CA LYS A 190 3.92 2.65 5.69
C LYS A 190 5.38 2.19 5.45
N HIS A 191 5.82 2.13 4.19
CA HIS A 191 7.21 1.74 3.84
C HIS A 191 8.18 2.93 3.77
N VAL A 192 7.68 4.17 3.91
CA VAL A 192 8.53 5.35 3.92
C VAL A 192 9.25 5.45 5.26
N LYS A 193 10.59 5.50 5.22
CA LYS A 193 11.44 5.52 6.41
C LYS A 193 11.43 6.86 7.12
N ASP A 194 11.34 7.94 6.36
CA ASP A 194 11.33 9.30 6.90
C ASP A 194 10.07 10.06 6.41
N PRO A 195 8.90 9.79 7.03
CA PRO A 195 7.65 10.45 6.67
C PRO A 195 7.71 11.97 6.84
N CYS A 196 8.53 12.45 7.78
CA CYS A 196 8.59 13.84 8.22
C CYS A 196 9.19 14.79 7.16
N LYS A 197 9.88 14.25 6.16
CA LYS A 197 10.39 15.01 5.01
C LYS A 197 9.36 15.28 3.92
N PHE A 198 8.21 14.61 3.98
CA PHE A 198 7.15 14.82 3.00
C PHE A 198 6.29 16.02 3.40
N PRO A 199 5.68 16.73 2.44
CA PRO A 199 4.77 17.83 2.77
C PRO A 199 3.50 17.31 3.43
N ILE A 200 2.91 18.14 4.29
CA ILE A 200 1.59 17.90 4.87
C ILE A 200 0.57 17.96 3.73
N ASN A 201 -0.30 16.95 3.65
CA ASN A 201 -1.31 16.86 2.61
C ASN A 201 -2.61 16.29 3.16
N GLY A 202 -3.69 17.07 3.05
CA GLY A 202 -5.04 16.71 3.49
C GLY A 202 -5.65 15.50 2.77
N GLY A 203 -5.00 14.98 1.73
CA GLY A 203 -5.56 13.91 0.91
C GLY A 203 -6.78 14.38 0.15
N ARG A 204 -7.71 13.45 -0.11
CA ARG A 204 -8.97 13.74 -0.81
C ARG A 204 -10.16 13.01 -0.16
N PRO A 205 -11.39 13.53 -0.32
CA PRO A 205 -12.59 12.79 0.04
C PRO A 205 -12.67 11.46 -0.70
N CYS A 206 -13.11 10.40 0.00
CA CYS A 206 -13.32 9.10 -0.61
C CYS A 206 -14.41 8.29 0.14
N GLY A 207 -15.37 7.77 -0.61
CA GLY A 207 -16.51 7.04 -0.05
C GLY A 207 -17.25 7.86 1.01
N ASN A 208 -17.65 7.19 2.09
CA ASN A 208 -18.35 7.81 3.23
C ASN A 208 -17.40 8.09 4.42
N LYS A 209 -16.09 8.23 4.17
CA LYS A 209 -15.14 8.52 5.25
C LYS A 209 -15.24 10.00 5.64
N ASN A 210 -15.41 10.24 6.94
CA ASN A 210 -15.39 11.59 7.49
C ASN A 210 -13.97 12.15 7.53
N SER A 211 -13.86 13.48 7.42
CA SER A 211 -12.60 14.19 7.62
C SER A 211 -12.08 13.93 9.03
N GLN A 212 -10.83 13.48 9.14
CA GLN A 212 -10.17 13.19 10.41
C GLN A 212 -9.17 14.29 10.74
N THR A 213 -9.15 14.72 12.00
CA THR A 213 -8.08 15.57 12.51
C THR A 213 -6.84 14.72 12.78
N VAL A 214 -5.74 15.07 12.14
CA VAL A 214 -4.45 14.37 12.22
C VAL A 214 -3.31 15.39 12.34
N PHE A 215 -2.07 14.93 12.49
CA PHE A 215 -0.90 15.77 12.69
C PHE A 215 0.15 15.52 11.61
N GLY A 216 0.86 16.56 11.19
CA GLY A 216 1.98 16.45 10.27
C GLY A 216 3.11 17.36 10.70
N TYR A 217 4.34 16.99 10.42
CA TYR A 217 5.51 17.79 10.76
C TYR A 217 5.77 18.84 9.69
N ASN A 218 5.71 20.11 10.07
CA ASN A 218 6.06 21.22 9.21
C ASN A 218 7.56 21.53 9.39
N GLY A 219 8.36 21.16 8.38
CA GLY A 219 9.80 21.37 8.38
C GLY A 219 10.24 22.84 8.33
N ALA A 220 9.35 23.76 7.97
CA ALA A 220 9.63 25.21 7.93
C ALA A 220 9.43 25.84 9.32
N THR A 221 8.33 25.53 9.99
CA THR A 221 8.03 26.03 11.35
C THR A 221 8.67 25.19 12.45
N LYS A 222 9.20 24.01 12.09
CA LYS A 222 9.75 22.98 12.98
C LYS A 222 8.73 22.44 13.98
N ARG A 223 7.44 22.42 13.63
CA ARG A 223 6.34 22.05 14.54
C ARG A 223 5.52 20.90 13.99
N CYS A 224 4.94 20.12 14.89
CA CYS A 224 3.84 19.23 14.55
C CYS A 224 2.53 20.03 14.52
N GLU A 225 1.94 20.13 13.34
CA GLU A 225 0.77 20.94 13.04
C GLU A 225 -0.44 20.05 12.81
N GLN A 226 -1.57 20.45 13.41
CA GLN A 226 -2.85 19.79 13.26
C GLN A 226 -3.47 20.14 11.90
N PHE A 227 -3.97 19.15 11.15
CA PHE A 227 -4.65 19.38 9.87
C PHE A 227 -5.82 18.41 9.65
N GLY A 228 -6.71 18.75 8.72
CA GLY A 228 -7.82 17.88 8.30
C GLY A 228 -7.39 16.93 7.18
N HIS A 229 -7.52 15.62 7.40
CA HIS A 229 -7.38 14.60 6.37
C HIS A 229 -8.75 14.17 5.86
N SER A 230 -9.02 14.43 4.58
CA SER A 230 -10.34 14.27 3.97
C SER A 230 -10.77 12.82 3.75
N GLY A 231 -9.91 11.83 3.99
CA GLY A 231 -10.32 10.42 4.03
C GLY A 231 -9.36 9.44 3.36
N CYS A 232 -8.84 9.74 2.16
CA CYS A 232 -7.90 8.86 1.45
C CYS A 232 -6.66 9.61 0.94
N GLY A 233 -5.61 8.84 0.66
CA GLY A 233 -4.35 9.36 0.14
C GLY A 233 -3.63 10.26 1.14
N GLY A 234 -3.02 11.30 0.59
CA GLY A 234 -2.04 12.13 1.28
C GLY A 234 -0.65 11.52 1.21
N TYR A 235 0.34 12.25 1.73
CA TYR A 235 1.69 11.76 1.88
C TYR A 235 1.87 11.07 3.25
N PRO A 236 2.99 10.35 3.46
CA PRO A 236 3.27 9.68 4.72
C PRO A 236 3.38 10.60 5.94
N ASN A 237 3.60 11.92 5.74
CA ASN A 237 3.65 12.93 6.82
C ASN A 237 2.27 13.17 7.46
N LYS A 238 1.75 12.13 8.13
CA LYS A 238 0.42 12.08 8.72
C LYS A 238 0.42 11.11 9.88
N PHE A 239 0.22 11.65 11.07
CA PHE A 239 0.23 10.92 12.34
C PHE A 239 -1.15 11.03 13.01
N PRO A 240 -1.70 9.94 13.55
CA PRO A 240 -2.94 9.94 14.31
C PRO A 240 -2.92 10.87 15.54
N THR A 241 -1.76 11.02 16.19
CA THR A 241 -1.60 11.79 17.43
C THR A 241 -0.45 12.79 17.36
N ALA A 242 -0.56 13.88 18.13
CA ALA A 242 0.51 14.87 18.26
C ALA A 242 1.77 14.24 18.84
N GLU A 243 1.61 13.36 19.83
CA GLU A 243 2.71 12.61 20.45
C GLU A 243 3.49 11.78 19.42
N GLU A 244 2.81 11.03 18.55
CA GLU A 244 3.46 10.28 17.48
C GLU A 244 4.22 11.21 16.52
N CYS A 245 3.63 12.33 16.11
CA CYS A 245 4.32 13.29 15.25
C CYS A 245 5.60 13.83 15.94
N TRP A 246 5.49 14.32 17.18
CA TRP A 246 6.64 14.89 17.89
C TRP A 246 7.75 13.86 18.07
N LYS A 247 7.40 12.64 18.51
CA LYS A 247 8.38 11.57 18.74
C LYS A 247 9.05 11.07 17.46
N ASN A 248 8.31 11.01 16.34
CA ASN A 248 8.85 10.49 15.09
C ASN A 248 9.62 11.54 14.29
N CYS A 249 9.26 12.82 14.40
CA CYS A 249 9.78 13.88 13.52
C CYS A 249 10.74 14.86 14.19
N THR A 250 10.91 14.80 15.51
CA THR A 250 11.73 15.78 16.22
C THR A 250 12.67 15.14 17.23
N SER A 251 13.82 15.79 17.44
CA SER A 251 14.74 15.52 18.53
C SER A 251 14.90 16.78 19.39
N LEU A 252 15.18 16.59 20.69
CA LEU A 252 15.45 17.70 21.61
C LEU A 252 16.65 18.55 21.17
N ASP A 253 17.59 17.96 20.44
CA ASP A 253 18.82 18.62 19.99
C ASP A 253 18.63 19.43 18.70
N SER A 254 17.58 19.15 17.92
CA SER A 254 17.36 19.72 16.59
C SER A 254 16.37 20.90 16.56
N LEU A 255 15.80 21.27 17.71
CA LEU A 255 14.72 22.26 17.79
C LEU A 255 15.17 23.55 18.49
N GLU A 256 14.70 24.67 17.94
CA GLU A 256 14.87 25.99 18.54
C GLU A 256 14.04 26.16 19.84
N ASN A 257 14.44 27.13 20.65
CA ASN A 257 13.70 27.55 21.83
C ASN A 257 12.72 28.65 21.44
N PRO A 258 11.49 28.28 21.02
CA PRO A 258 10.55 27.78 22.01
C PRO A 258 10.00 26.37 21.75
N THR A 259 10.12 25.84 20.53
CA THR A 259 9.52 24.55 20.15
C THR A 259 10.08 23.37 20.96
N ARG A 260 11.36 23.42 21.32
CA ARG A 260 11.98 22.41 22.20
C ARG A 260 11.30 22.28 23.57
N LYS A 261 10.59 23.32 24.05
CA LYS A 261 9.84 23.26 25.32
C LYS A 261 8.68 22.27 25.25
N CYS A 262 8.07 22.09 24.07
CA CYS A 262 6.93 21.20 23.85
C CYS A 262 7.31 19.72 24.08
N LEU A 263 8.57 19.35 23.86
CA LEU A 263 9.09 18.00 24.07
C LEU A 263 9.55 17.74 25.51
N ARG A 264 9.72 18.79 26.33
CA ARG A 264 10.21 18.63 27.69
C ARG A 264 9.14 18.03 28.60
N PRO A 265 9.53 17.31 29.67
CA PRO A 265 8.60 16.69 30.59
C PRO A 265 7.54 17.68 31.12
N ALA A 266 6.29 17.27 30.97
CA ALA A 266 5.10 17.95 31.48
C ALA A 266 4.91 17.63 32.96
N VAL A 267 5.34 18.52 33.87
CA VAL A 267 5.26 18.28 35.33
C VAL A 267 4.15 19.11 35.94
N LYS A 268 3.01 18.49 36.24
CA LYS A 268 1.90 19.18 36.92
C LYS A 268 2.22 19.44 38.40
N GLN A 269 2.11 20.70 38.81
CA GLN A 269 2.15 21.11 40.23
C GLN A 269 0.86 21.85 40.62
N THR A 270 0.43 21.70 41.87
CA THR A 270 -0.83 22.26 42.40
C THR A 270 -0.60 23.48 43.30
N ARG A 271 0.61 23.67 43.82
CA ARG A 271 0.97 24.76 44.75
C ARG A 271 2.10 25.60 44.18
N GLY A 272 2.00 26.92 44.36
CA GLY A 272 2.99 27.87 43.90
C GLY A 272 2.41 29.25 43.65
N THR A 273 3.30 30.24 43.63
CA THR A 273 2.97 31.65 43.39
C THR A 273 2.91 32.00 41.91
N HIS A 274 3.61 31.26 41.04
CA HIS A 274 3.65 31.52 39.61
C HIS A 274 2.68 30.61 38.86
N VAL A 275 1.68 31.21 38.22
CA VAL A 275 0.79 30.52 37.28
C VAL A 275 1.51 30.38 35.96
N ARG A 276 1.57 29.16 35.42
CA ARG A 276 2.15 28.86 34.10
C ARG A 276 1.32 27.78 33.42
N TYR A 277 1.51 27.63 32.12
CA TYR A 277 0.90 26.55 31.32
C TYR A 277 2.00 25.58 30.87
N PHE A 278 1.69 24.29 30.80
CA PHE A 278 2.58 23.31 30.19
C PHE A 278 1.81 22.55 29.12
N TYR A 279 2.50 22.16 28.05
CA TYR A 279 1.92 21.37 26.98
C TYR A 279 1.98 19.88 27.33
N ASN A 280 0.84 19.19 27.27
CA ASN A 280 0.77 17.73 27.36
C ASN A 280 0.58 17.18 25.94
N MET A 281 1.62 16.53 25.41
CA MET A 281 1.61 15.99 24.04
C MET A 281 0.68 14.78 23.85
N THR A 282 0.50 13.96 24.89
CA THR A 282 -0.36 12.76 24.82
C THR A 282 -1.81 13.14 24.65
N SER A 283 -2.27 14.17 25.36
CA SER A 283 -3.63 14.69 25.22
C SER A 283 -3.75 15.87 24.25
N ASN A 284 -2.63 16.35 23.70
CA ASN A 284 -2.55 17.55 22.86
C ASN A 284 -3.25 18.80 23.44
N ILE A 285 -3.01 19.10 24.73
CA ILE A 285 -3.62 20.25 25.42
C ILE A 285 -2.58 21.03 26.24
N CYS A 286 -2.82 22.33 26.39
CA CYS A 286 -2.09 23.20 27.29
C CYS A 286 -2.80 23.28 28.65
N VAL A 287 -2.11 22.87 29.72
CA VAL A 287 -2.68 22.72 31.05
C VAL A 287 -2.15 23.78 32.00
N ARG A 288 -3.05 24.49 32.69
CA ARG A 288 -2.70 25.45 33.73
C ARG A 288 -2.11 24.74 34.97
N SER A 289 -1.04 25.30 35.53
CA SER A 289 -0.38 24.79 36.74
C SER A 289 0.19 25.95 37.58
N ARG A 290 0.60 25.65 38.81
CA ARG A 290 1.22 26.60 39.74
C ARG A 290 2.59 26.08 40.18
N TYR A 291 3.60 26.94 40.10
CA TYR A 291 4.99 26.61 40.44
C TYR A 291 5.58 27.64 41.40
N TRP A 292 6.56 27.22 42.20
CA TRP A 292 7.30 28.12 43.11
C TRP A 292 8.41 28.89 42.40
N LEU A 293 9.10 28.27 41.44
CA LEU A 293 10.24 28.85 40.74
C LEU A 293 9.88 29.22 39.30
N LYS A 294 10.28 30.42 38.87
CA LYS A 294 10.32 30.80 37.45
C LYS A 294 11.48 30.05 36.79
N ASP A 295 11.15 29.20 35.83
CA ASP A 295 12.12 28.41 35.07
C ASP A 295 11.55 28.25 33.67
N ASP A 296 11.88 29.22 32.81
CA ASP A 296 11.38 29.28 31.43
C ASP A 296 12.14 28.31 30.51
N SER A 297 13.13 27.57 31.03
CA SER A 297 13.77 26.50 30.26
C SER A 297 12.85 25.27 30.16
N LYS A 298 11.98 25.03 31.14
CA LYS A 298 11.10 23.85 31.17
C LYS A 298 9.91 23.99 30.21
N ASN A 299 9.11 22.94 30.12
CA ASN A 299 7.79 22.97 29.49
C ASN A 299 6.84 23.86 30.32
N ARG A 300 7.06 25.18 30.25
CA ARG A 300 6.39 26.21 31.03
C ARG A 300 6.28 27.49 30.20
N PHE A 301 5.04 27.90 29.96
CA PHE A 301 4.64 29.07 29.19
C PHE A 301 3.95 30.08 30.11
N ALA A 302 4.14 31.37 29.86
CA ALA A 302 3.54 32.43 30.68
C ALA A 302 2.02 32.48 30.51
N THR A 303 1.54 32.31 29.27
CA THR A 303 0.11 32.37 28.94
C THR A 303 -0.36 31.08 28.25
N LEU A 304 -1.68 30.89 28.20
CA LEU A 304 -2.30 29.79 27.46
C LEU A 304 -2.02 29.94 25.96
N GLU A 305 -2.20 31.16 25.44
CA GLU A 305 -1.98 31.50 24.03
C GLU A 305 -0.53 31.24 23.58
N GLU A 306 0.47 31.56 24.41
CA GLU A 306 1.87 31.26 24.11
C GLU A 306 2.10 29.74 24.00
N CYS A 307 1.47 28.96 24.89
CA CYS A 307 1.55 27.51 24.85
C CYS A 307 0.88 26.93 23.60
N GLU A 308 -0.35 27.37 23.28
CA GLU A 308 -1.12 26.85 22.16
C GLU A 308 -0.52 27.23 20.82
N SER A 309 -0.15 28.49 20.63
CA SER A 309 0.50 28.96 19.40
C SER A 309 1.84 28.25 19.16
N THR A 310 2.59 27.91 20.23
CA THR A 310 3.88 27.22 20.12
C THR A 310 3.75 25.72 19.90
N CYS A 311 2.94 25.03 20.71
CA CYS A 311 2.93 23.57 20.80
C CYS A 311 1.71 22.90 20.18
N LYS A 312 0.66 23.66 19.85
CA LYS A 312 -0.57 23.17 19.23
C LYS A 312 -0.95 23.99 17.98
N PRO A 313 -0.01 24.25 17.05
CA PRO A 313 -0.33 24.99 15.84
C PRO A 313 -1.24 24.18 14.91
N VAL A 314 -2.02 24.89 14.10
CA VAL A 314 -2.86 24.33 13.04
C VAL A 314 -2.21 24.64 11.70
N TYR A 315 -2.18 23.66 10.80
CA TYR A 315 -1.66 23.82 9.45
C TYR A 315 -2.60 24.73 8.64
N GLY A 316 -2.04 25.78 8.04
CA GLY A 316 -2.75 26.78 7.24
C GLY A 316 -2.62 26.56 5.74
#